data_AF-A0A6I0EWQ2-F1
#
_entry.id   AF-A0A6I0EWQ2-F1
#
_cell.length_a   1.000
_cell.length_b   1.000
_cell.length_c   1.000
_cell.angle_alpha   90.00
_cell.angle_beta   90.00
_cell.angle_gamma   90.00
#
_symmetry.space_group_name_H-M   'P 1'
#
loop_
_entity.id
_entity.type
_entity.pdbx_description
1 polymer ?
#
loop_
_entity_poly.entity_id
_entity_poly.type
_entity_poly.pdbx_seq_one_letter_code
_entity_poly.pdbx_strand_id
1 'polypeptide(L)'
;MARASSPAKAEIVAHPAIFTSIRTPTGEGYRIVASSRSLRVEEKQIITRFSPSHEALCSPAPDAIGLAAYPLATGRMCVAYTRTAGAEHTGRRGQRVYTYNLVLEREDYERFGYNPFAVLRAAMDRDLTEPQLKPKDPLPPAALTCDGMCVGEDGAFPGGAAGIAVRRHVAHLLMQRKAVVLQVAGLPTEEAELLWMALPGPLRLTMSMSAGLRYSNTRAHHLVVVSGDDARSRELCEGQETTFIDAARSVETAPVRSEWLDFVERQWRRDRIGELSRRTSLAFSNPALRSLDQVGKWYLAADEVEQADVPRLLAMSAEFVDLAPAGGIERDIHARLTQNLQQRLITTLGAGSLEEIERHWSSLSGLWKRSRSCEAFTWPVARTCILRLADLSPLSAARLALSIAKAPDHGGRPADHDLVLVGVLRRFDAWTRLQEGDPNPDIETVVGMWRHQRPDLAPILSFAPPAAEASPPPTTADAILLCPPSSGV
;
A
#
# COMPACT_ATOMS: atom_id res chain seq x y z
N MET A 1 -3.46 5.68 29.14
CA MET A 1 -2.42 5.70 28.11
C MET A 1 -1.96 7.14 27.93
N ALA A 2 -0.74 7.48 28.34
CA ALA A 2 -0.16 8.80 28.10
C ALA A 2 0.00 9.00 26.59
N ARG A 3 -0.54 10.08 26.03
CA ARG A 3 -0.26 10.48 24.64
C ARG A 3 1.25 10.70 24.57
N ALA A 4 1.96 9.85 23.82
CA ALA A 4 3.34 10.10 23.48
C ALA A 4 3.44 11.53 22.92
N SER A 5 4.33 12.34 23.48
CA SER A 5 4.62 13.69 23.00
C SER A 5 4.84 13.63 21.50
N SER A 6 3.99 14.29 20.71
CA SER A 6 4.17 14.33 19.24
C SER A 6 5.61 14.75 18.94
N PRO A 7 6.31 14.03 18.06
CA PRO A 7 7.66 14.40 17.66
C PRO A 7 7.67 15.85 17.21
N ALA A 8 8.70 16.61 17.60
CA ALA A 8 8.86 18.00 17.19
C ALA A 8 8.75 18.08 15.65
N LYS A 9 7.89 18.97 15.16
CA LYS A 9 7.66 19.16 13.72
C LYS A 9 9.01 19.48 13.05
N ALA A 10 9.41 18.66 12.08
CA ALA A 10 10.66 18.86 11.37
C ALA A 10 10.57 20.13 10.51
N GLU A 11 11.51 21.04 10.71
CA GLU A 11 11.68 22.22 9.85
C GLU A 11 12.42 21.80 8.58
N ILE A 12 11.85 22.14 7.42
CA ILE A 12 12.38 21.85 6.09
C ILE A 12 12.79 23.18 5.45
N VAL A 13 13.96 23.21 4.82
CA VAL A 13 14.49 24.43 4.19
C VAL A 13 14.27 24.36 2.68
N ALA A 14 13.55 25.33 2.13
CA ALA A 14 13.37 25.50 0.70
C ALA A 14 14.15 26.73 0.18
N HIS A 15 14.53 26.69 -1.08
CA HIS A 15 15.32 27.73 -1.75
C HIS A 15 14.45 28.48 -2.77
N PRO A 16 13.95 29.67 -2.42
CA PRO A 16 13.01 30.38 -3.28
C PRO A 16 13.62 31.05 -4.51
N ALA A 17 12.80 31.21 -5.55
CA ALA A 17 13.01 32.15 -6.66
C ALA A 17 11.69 32.78 -7.09
N ILE A 18 11.74 34.06 -7.43
CA ILE A 18 10.57 34.79 -7.93
C ILE A 18 10.74 35.02 -9.43
N PHE A 19 9.77 34.57 -10.21
CA PHE A 19 9.67 34.80 -11.64
C PHE A 19 8.46 35.69 -11.93
N THR A 20 8.69 36.85 -12.55
CA THR A 20 7.62 37.77 -12.94
C THR A 20 8.11 38.75 -14.00
N SER A 21 7.18 39.54 -14.55
CA SER A 21 7.50 40.62 -15.49
C SER A 21 7.89 41.89 -14.74
N ILE A 22 9.08 42.42 -15.04
CA ILE A 22 9.58 43.71 -14.54
C ILE A 22 10.13 44.57 -15.66
N ARG A 23 10.00 45.89 -15.48
CA ARG A 23 10.69 46.90 -16.29
C ARG A 23 12.08 47.15 -15.71
N THR A 24 13.12 47.00 -16.53
CA THR A 24 14.47 47.48 -16.21
C THR A 24 14.93 48.48 -17.27
N PRO A 25 15.97 49.28 -17.02
CA PRO A 25 16.56 50.16 -18.03
C PRO A 25 16.97 49.41 -19.32
N THR A 26 17.30 48.12 -19.20
CA THR A 26 17.73 47.24 -20.29
C THR A 26 16.59 46.52 -21.01
N GLY A 27 15.32 46.70 -20.59
CA GLY A 27 14.17 46.10 -21.27
C GLY A 27 13.07 45.62 -20.32
N GLU A 28 11.99 45.14 -20.93
CA GLU A 28 10.82 44.59 -20.24
C GLU A 28 10.67 43.11 -20.55
N GLY A 29 10.25 42.31 -19.58
CA GLY A 29 9.99 40.90 -19.81
C GLY A 29 9.96 40.06 -18.54
N TYR A 30 9.50 38.83 -18.73
CA TYR A 30 9.46 37.80 -17.71
C TYR A 30 10.85 37.21 -17.49
N ARG A 31 11.32 37.23 -16.24
CA ARG A 31 12.60 36.67 -15.80
C ARG A 31 12.56 36.37 -14.32
N ILE A 32 13.58 35.68 -13.82
CA ILE A 32 13.83 35.58 -12.38
C ILE A 32 14.31 36.95 -11.90
N VAL A 33 13.58 37.54 -10.95
CA VAL A 33 13.85 38.89 -10.43
C VAL A 33 14.51 38.89 -9.06
N ALA A 34 14.41 37.78 -8.34
CA ALA A 34 15.12 37.52 -7.10
C ALA A 34 15.27 36.01 -6.90
N SER A 35 16.37 35.59 -6.29
CA SER A 35 16.63 34.16 -6.06
C SER A 35 17.47 33.94 -4.81
N SER A 36 17.32 32.77 -4.17
CA SER A 36 18.27 32.34 -3.16
C SER A 36 19.65 32.08 -3.75
N ARG A 37 20.70 32.34 -2.95
CA ARG A 37 22.11 32.17 -3.36
C ARG A 37 22.48 30.72 -3.72
N SER A 38 21.77 29.75 -3.17
CA SER A 38 21.99 28.32 -3.39
C SER A 38 21.43 27.78 -4.72
N LEU A 39 20.70 28.60 -5.48
CA LEU A 39 20.18 28.22 -6.79
C LEU A 39 21.26 28.35 -7.86
N ARG A 40 21.49 27.24 -8.57
CA ARG A 40 22.50 27.14 -9.63
C ARG A 40 21.97 27.68 -10.94
N VAL A 41 22.87 27.94 -11.89
CA VAL A 41 22.52 28.57 -13.17
C VAL A 41 21.62 27.66 -14.00
N GLU A 42 21.96 26.37 -14.08
CA GLU A 42 21.21 25.34 -14.78
C GLU A 42 19.79 25.16 -14.23
N GLU A 43 19.60 25.37 -12.93
CA GLU A 43 18.28 25.32 -12.30
C GLU A 43 17.46 26.56 -12.62
N LYS A 44 18.09 27.74 -12.58
CA LYS A 44 17.45 29.01 -12.99
C LYS A 44 16.97 28.95 -14.44
N GLN A 45 17.72 28.28 -15.33
CA GLN A 45 17.31 28.06 -16.71
C GLN A 45 16.05 27.18 -16.79
N ILE A 46 15.99 26.07 -16.05
CA ILE A 46 14.81 25.20 -16.00
C ILE A 46 13.62 25.94 -15.38
N ILE A 47 13.81 26.66 -14.28
CA ILE A 47 12.76 27.48 -13.66
C ILE A 47 12.21 28.50 -14.66
N THR A 48 13.08 29.19 -15.42
CA THR A 48 12.65 30.16 -16.44
C THR A 48 11.85 29.48 -17.55
N ARG A 49 12.26 28.29 -18.00
CA ARG A 49 11.55 27.52 -19.02
C ARG A 49 10.14 27.11 -18.55
N PHE A 50 10.03 26.62 -17.32
CA PHE A 50 8.78 26.09 -16.77
C PHE A 50 7.87 27.15 -16.15
N SER A 51 8.40 28.32 -15.80
CA SER A 51 7.57 29.40 -15.25
C SER A 51 6.65 29.97 -16.34
N PRO A 52 5.36 30.17 -16.03
CA PRO A 52 4.41 30.75 -16.96
C PRO A 52 4.69 32.24 -17.22
N SER A 53 4.32 32.72 -18.41
CA SER A 53 4.33 34.14 -18.78
C SER A 53 2.90 34.70 -18.84
N HIS A 54 2.69 35.82 -19.54
CA HIS A 54 1.38 36.48 -19.67
C HIS A 54 0.26 35.52 -20.09
N GLU A 55 -0.93 35.74 -19.51
CA GLU A 55 -2.17 35.00 -19.81
C GLU A 55 -2.08 33.47 -19.70
N ALA A 56 -1.18 32.96 -18.86
CA ALA A 56 -0.98 31.53 -18.71
C ALA A 56 -1.97 30.85 -17.74
N LEU A 57 -2.72 31.59 -16.94
CA LEU A 57 -3.74 31.02 -16.04
C LEU A 57 -4.99 30.64 -16.84
N CYS A 58 -5.65 29.53 -16.47
CA CYS A 58 -6.89 29.10 -17.12
C CYS A 58 -8.02 30.10 -16.88
N SER A 59 -8.12 30.62 -15.65
CA SER A 59 -9.10 31.63 -15.26
C SER A 59 -8.50 33.05 -15.30
N PRO A 60 -9.23 34.05 -15.81
CA PRO A 60 -8.83 35.46 -15.74
C PRO A 60 -9.13 36.10 -14.38
N ALA A 61 -9.75 35.37 -13.45
CA ALA A 61 -10.14 35.89 -12.15
C ALA A 61 -8.91 36.36 -11.34
N PRO A 62 -9.02 37.43 -10.52
CA PRO A 62 -7.89 37.94 -9.75
C PRO A 62 -7.30 36.92 -8.76
N ASP A 63 -8.14 36.02 -8.25
CA ASP A 63 -7.81 34.94 -7.33
C ASP A 63 -7.42 33.64 -8.07
N ALA A 64 -7.32 33.66 -9.41
CA ALA A 64 -6.88 32.50 -10.17
C ALA A 64 -5.46 32.10 -9.78
N ILE A 65 -5.31 30.83 -9.43
CA ILE A 65 -4.03 30.21 -9.08
C ILE A 65 -3.63 29.17 -10.12
N GLY A 66 -2.33 28.97 -10.23
CA GLY A 66 -1.72 27.88 -10.97
C GLY A 66 -0.64 27.23 -10.12
N LEU A 67 -0.51 25.93 -10.22
CA LEU A 67 0.55 25.16 -9.59
C LEU A 67 1.33 24.43 -10.67
N ALA A 68 2.65 24.35 -10.52
CA ALA A 68 3.47 23.40 -11.25
C ALA A 68 4.46 22.71 -10.32
N ALA A 69 4.81 21.47 -10.63
CA ALA A 69 5.88 20.74 -9.97
C ALA A 69 6.74 20.05 -11.02
N TYR A 70 8.06 20.11 -10.90
CA TYR A 70 8.97 19.50 -11.87
C TYR A 70 10.37 19.24 -11.27
N PRO A 71 11.05 18.17 -11.73
CA PRO A 71 12.43 17.92 -11.35
C PRO A 71 13.37 18.92 -12.02
N LEU A 72 14.42 19.28 -11.30
CA LEU A 72 15.55 20.06 -11.81
C LEU A 72 16.68 19.13 -12.25
N ALA A 73 17.60 19.62 -13.08
CA ALA A 73 18.75 18.85 -13.56
C ALA A 73 19.67 18.33 -12.43
N THR A 74 19.61 18.96 -11.26
CA THR A 74 20.35 18.58 -10.05
C THR A 74 19.69 17.46 -9.25
N GLY A 75 18.50 16.99 -9.65
CA GLY A 75 17.70 16.02 -8.90
C GLY A 75 16.81 16.64 -7.81
N ARG A 76 16.91 17.95 -7.59
CA ARG A 76 16.03 18.72 -6.71
C ARG A 76 14.63 18.86 -7.30
N MET A 77 13.63 19.06 -6.44
CA MET A 77 12.25 19.28 -6.87
C MET A 77 11.89 20.75 -6.76
N CYS A 78 11.29 21.29 -7.82
CA CYS A 78 10.72 22.64 -7.81
C CYS A 78 9.20 22.57 -7.73
N VAL A 79 8.62 23.32 -6.78
CA VAL A 79 7.18 23.58 -6.66
C VAL A 79 6.94 25.06 -6.95
N ALA A 80 6.20 25.36 -8.00
CA ALA A 80 5.97 26.70 -8.51
C ALA A 80 4.51 27.10 -8.32
N TYR A 81 4.25 28.06 -7.44
CA TYR A 81 2.94 28.65 -7.22
C TYR A 81 2.80 29.93 -8.04
N THR A 82 1.74 30.04 -8.81
CA THR A 82 1.49 31.10 -9.76
C THR A 82 0.16 31.78 -9.46
N ARG A 83 0.12 33.11 -9.50
CA ARG A 83 -1.12 33.89 -9.43
C ARG A 83 -1.01 35.19 -10.22
N THR A 84 -2.12 35.90 -10.38
CA THR A 84 -2.11 37.25 -10.95
C THR A 84 -1.45 38.25 -9.97
N ALA A 85 -0.76 39.26 -10.51
CA ALA A 85 -0.05 40.29 -9.75
C ALA A 85 -0.24 41.68 -10.38
N GLY A 86 -1.49 42.00 -10.67
CA GLY A 86 -1.93 43.27 -11.26
C GLY A 86 -1.70 43.36 -12.77
N ALA A 87 -1.87 44.55 -13.32
CA ALA A 87 -1.78 44.79 -14.76
C ALA A 87 -0.36 44.53 -15.31
N GLU A 88 -0.30 44.03 -16.54
CA GLU A 88 0.96 43.87 -17.26
C GLU A 88 1.57 45.21 -17.69
N HIS A 89 2.89 45.35 -17.53
CA HIS A 89 3.64 46.55 -17.89
C HIS A 89 3.77 46.77 -19.40
N THR A 90 3.66 45.73 -20.23
CA THR A 90 4.03 45.77 -21.65
C THR A 90 3.01 46.49 -22.54
N GLY A 91 1.94 47.06 -21.97
CA GLY A 91 0.86 47.71 -22.74
C GLY A 91 0.01 46.74 -23.58
N ARG A 92 0.34 45.44 -23.58
CA ARG A 92 -0.35 44.38 -24.33
C ARG A 92 -1.75 44.05 -23.84
N ARG A 93 -2.19 44.74 -22.77
CA ARG A 93 -3.38 44.41 -21.98
C ARG A 93 -3.23 43.01 -21.35
N GLY A 94 -3.97 42.75 -20.28
CA GLY A 94 -3.86 41.50 -19.52
C GLY A 94 -3.19 41.64 -18.16
N GLN A 95 -3.20 40.53 -17.44
CA GLN A 95 -2.68 40.44 -16.08
C GLN A 95 -1.24 39.94 -16.08
N ARG A 96 -0.38 40.64 -15.35
CA ARG A 96 0.94 40.16 -15.01
C ARG A 96 0.80 38.93 -14.13
N VAL A 97 1.63 37.94 -14.41
CA VAL A 97 1.73 36.73 -13.60
C VAL A 97 2.92 36.83 -12.64
N TYR A 98 2.73 36.38 -11.41
CA TYR A 98 3.76 36.22 -10.39
C TYR A 98 3.88 34.74 -10.05
N THR A 99 5.09 34.20 -10.16
CA THR A 99 5.39 32.81 -9.83
C THR A 99 6.43 32.76 -8.72
N TYR A 100 6.04 32.18 -7.59
CA TYR A 100 6.90 31.86 -6.45
C TYR A 100 7.35 30.40 -6.56
N ASN A 101 8.64 30.20 -6.80
CA ASN A 101 9.23 28.88 -6.97
C ASN A 101 9.92 28.48 -5.66
N LEU A 102 9.61 27.31 -5.14
CA LEU A 102 10.26 26.69 -3.99
C LEU A 102 11.07 25.48 -4.47
N VAL A 103 12.38 25.51 -4.29
CA VAL A 103 13.25 24.38 -4.62
C VAL A 103 13.61 23.64 -3.34
N LEU A 104 13.33 22.33 -3.32
CA LEU A 104 13.61 21.45 -2.20
C LEU A 104 14.67 20.43 -2.60
N GLU A 105 15.52 20.07 -1.64
CA GLU A 105 16.33 18.86 -1.77
C GLU A 105 15.42 17.64 -1.89
N ARG A 106 15.95 16.55 -2.46
CA ARG A 106 15.16 15.35 -2.71
C ARG A 106 14.55 14.82 -1.43
N GLU A 107 15.38 14.64 -0.40
CA GLU A 107 15.05 14.09 0.91
C GLU A 107 13.95 14.91 1.60
N ASP A 108 14.02 16.24 1.46
CA ASP A 108 13.03 17.16 2.00
C ASP A 108 11.68 17.05 1.29
N TYR A 109 11.69 16.86 -0.03
CA TYR A 109 10.47 16.58 -0.79
C TYR A 109 9.87 15.21 -0.44
N GLU A 110 10.69 14.20 -0.12
CA GLU A 110 10.21 12.90 0.37
C GLU A 110 9.48 13.03 1.71
N ARG A 111 9.94 13.94 2.60
CA ARG A 111 9.26 14.23 3.87
C ARG A 111 7.88 14.84 3.70
N PHE A 112 7.62 15.52 2.58
CA PHE A 112 6.29 15.95 2.17
C PHE A 112 5.48 14.84 1.46
N GLY A 113 5.94 13.59 1.53
CA GLY A 113 5.31 12.44 0.89
C GLY A 113 5.29 12.54 -0.64
N TYR A 114 6.29 13.21 -1.22
CA TYR A 114 6.38 13.48 -2.64
C TYR A 114 5.18 14.27 -3.20
N ASN A 115 4.49 15.04 -2.34
CA ASN A 115 3.28 15.78 -2.68
C ASN A 115 3.56 17.30 -2.76
N PRO A 116 3.50 17.93 -3.95
CA PRO A 116 3.77 19.35 -4.10
C PRO A 116 2.64 20.23 -3.53
N PHE A 117 1.43 19.69 -3.37
CA PHE A 117 0.32 20.39 -2.72
C PHE A 117 0.55 20.50 -1.21
N ALA A 118 1.21 19.51 -0.59
CA ALA A 118 1.62 19.61 0.81
C ALA A 118 2.69 20.69 1.02
N VAL A 119 3.64 20.81 0.09
CA VAL A 119 4.62 21.92 0.07
C VAL A 119 3.90 23.26 -0.07
N LEU A 120 2.92 23.36 -0.97
CA LEU A 120 2.16 24.59 -1.17
C LEU A 120 1.39 25.00 0.10
N ARG A 121 0.70 24.07 0.76
CA ARG A 121 0.01 24.33 2.02
C ARG A 121 0.98 24.85 3.09
N ALA A 122 2.12 24.20 3.27
CA ALA A 122 3.16 24.65 4.19
C ALA A 122 3.73 26.05 3.86
N ALA A 123 3.78 26.41 2.57
CA ALA A 123 4.20 27.74 2.13
C ALA A 123 3.11 28.80 2.35
N MET A 124 1.84 28.45 2.18
CA MET A 124 0.69 29.30 2.48
C MET A 124 0.61 29.60 3.99
N ASP A 125 0.84 28.61 4.84
CA ASP A 125 0.88 28.77 6.32
C ASP A 125 1.98 29.75 6.79
N ARG A 126 2.92 30.09 5.91
CA ARG A 126 4.03 31.03 6.15
C ARG A 126 3.90 32.33 5.35
N ASP A 127 2.74 32.57 4.74
CA ASP A 127 2.46 33.76 3.91
C ASP A 127 3.46 33.99 2.76
N LEU A 128 4.09 32.91 2.26
CA LEU A 128 5.12 33.01 1.21
C LEU A 128 4.53 33.19 -0.20
N THR A 129 3.23 33.01 -0.35
CA THR A 129 2.52 32.98 -1.64
C THR A 129 1.97 34.34 -2.08
N GLU A 130 2.15 35.38 -1.26
CA GLU A 130 1.74 36.74 -1.59
C GLU A 130 2.71 37.43 -2.57
N PRO A 131 2.22 38.11 -3.63
CA PRO A 131 3.09 38.73 -4.63
C PRO A 131 4.00 39.83 -4.05
N GLN A 132 5.31 39.61 -4.14
CA GLN A 132 6.32 40.61 -3.78
C GLN A 132 6.85 41.32 -5.04
N LEU A 133 6.39 42.56 -5.28
CA LEU A 133 6.77 43.31 -6.48
C LEU A 133 8.17 43.94 -6.43
N LYS A 134 8.72 44.10 -5.22
CA LYS A 134 10.08 44.58 -4.97
C LYS A 134 10.78 43.61 -4.02
N PRO A 135 11.01 42.36 -4.46
CA PRO A 135 11.60 41.36 -3.59
C PRO A 135 13.05 41.74 -3.25
N LYS A 136 13.50 41.33 -2.07
CA LYS A 136 14.92 41.41 -1.71
C LYS A 136 15.69 40.40 -2.56
N ASP A 137 16.86 40.78 -3.07
CA ASP A 137 17.79 39.88 -3.75
C ASP A 137 19.15 39.94 -3.05
N PRO A 138 19.66 38.81 -2.51
CA PRO A 138 19.11 37.46 -2.58
C PRO A 138 17.88 37.25 -1.69
N LEU A 139 17.04 36.28 -2.06
CA LEU A 139 15.95 35.80 -1.18
C LEU A 139 16.52 34.91 -0.07
N PRO A 140 16.11 35.09 1.20
CA PRO A 140 16.47 34.17 2.27
C PRO A 140 15.86 32.78 2.02
N PRO A 141 16.49 31.69 2.50
CA PRO A 141 15.87 30.38 2.52
C PRO A 141 14.52 30.41 3.27
N ALA A 142 13.54 29.67 2.77
CA ALA A 142 12.22 29.57 3.36
C ALA A 142 12.14 28.35 4.28
N ALA A 143 11.81 28.57 5.55
CA ALA A 143 11.55 27.49 6.49
C ALA A 143 10.08 27.05 6.39
N LEU A 144 9.87 25.80 6.00
CA LEU A 144 8.57 25.16 5.89
C LEU A 144 8.39 24.16 7.02
N THR A 145 7.16 24.02 7.48
CA THR A 145 6.81 23.02 8.50
C THR A 145 6.05 21.88 7.82
N CYS A 146 6.52 20.65 8.02
CA CYS A 146 5.80 19.47 7.59
C CYS A 146 5.10 18.82 8.79
N ASP A 147 3.76 18.81 8.75
CA ASP A 147 2.90 18.23 9.80
C ASP A 147 2.68 16.71 9.61
N GLY A 148 3.48 16.07 8.75
CA GLY A 148 3.39 14.66 8.40
C GLY A 148 2.82 14.44 6.99
N MET A 149 2.86 13.19 6.53
CA MET A 149 2.58 12.79 5.14
C MET A 149 1.08 12.83 4.72
N CYS A 150 0.20 13.41 5.54
CA CYS A 150 -1.24 13.27 5.35
C CYS A 150 -1.89 14.57 4.85
N VAL A 151 -2.62 14.45 3.75
CA VAL A 151 -3.82 15.29 3.52
C VAL A 151 -4.70 15.11 4.76
N GLY A 152 -5.23 16.20 5.34
CA GLY A 152 -5.93 16.16 6.62
C GLY A 152 -6.96 15.03 6.69
N GLU A 153 -6.88 14.20 7.73
CA GLU A 153 -7.61 12.92 7.85
C GLU A 153 -9.14 13.09 7.80
N ASP A 154 -9.66 14.31 8.04
CA ASP A 154 -11.09 14.61 8.18
C ASP A 154 -11.64 15.51 7.05
N GLY A 155 -10.83 15.84 6.05
CA GLY A 155 -11.30 16.62 4.91
C GLY A 155 -12.01 15.71 3.92
N ALA A 156 -13.35 15.71 3.91
CA ALA A 156 -14.12 15.17 2.80
C ALA A 156 -13.59 15.82 1.52
N PHE A 157 -12.89 15.04 0.70
CA PHE A 157 -12.32 15.58 -0.52
C PHE A 157 -13.51 15.78 -1.45
N PRO A 158 -13.80 17.01 -1.92
CA PRO A 158 -14.90 17.20 -2.86
C PRO A 158 -14.63 16.26 -4.03
N GLY A 159 -15.55 15.32 -4.27
CA GLY A 159 -15.41 14.34 -5.33
C GLY A 159 -15.15 15.10 -6.61
N GLY A 160 -13.89 15.07 -7.10
CA GLY A 160 -13.46 15.99 -8.14
C GLY A 160 -14.31 15.83 -9.40
N ALA A 161 -14.24 16.81 -10.30
CA ALA A 161 -15.12 16.84 -11.46
C ALA A 161 -14.96 15.66 -12.42
N ALA A 162 -13.82 14.95 -12.43
CA ALA A 162 -13.64 13.78 -13.26
C ALA A 162 -14.28 12.51 -12.64
N GLY A 163 -14.86 11.65 -13.49
CA GLY A 163 -15.28 10.33 -13.07
C GLY A 163 -14.10 9.42 -12.70
N ILE A 164 -14.34 8.44 -11.81
CA ILE A 164 -13.33 7.45 -11.39
C ILE A 164 -12.67 6.73 -12.58
N ALA A 165 -13.44 6.39 -13.61
CA ALA A 165 -12.91 5.73 -14.81
C ALA A 165 -11.89 6.61 -15.55
N VAL A 166 -12.17 7.91 -15.69
CA VAL A 166 -11.25 8.89 -16.29
C VAL A 166 -9.98 9.00 -15.45
N ARG A 167 -10.11 9.12 -14.12
CA ARG A 167 -8.95 9.18 -13.21
C ARG A 167 -8.06 7.96 -13.33
N ARG A 168 -8.67 6.77 -13.32
CA ARG A 168 -7.96 5.50 -13.48
C ARG A 168 -7.20 5.45 -14.80
N HIS A 169 -7.83 5.89 -15.88
CA HIS A 169 -7.20 5.92 -17.21
C HIS A 169 -6.03 6.92 -17.26
N VAL A 170 -6.19 8.12 -16.72
CA VAL A 170 -5.11 9.12 -16.62
C VAL A 170 -3.96 8.58 -15.78
N ALA A 171 -4.23 8.02 -14.60
CA ALA A 171 -3.21 7.42 -13.74
C ALA A 171 -2.46 6.29 -14.48
N HIS A 172 -3.15 5.45 -15.26
CA HIS A 172 -2.52 4.44 -16.10
C HIS A 172 -1.53 5.04 -17.11
N LEU A 173 -1.95 6.07 -17.86
CA LEU A 173 -1.11 6.75 -18.83
C LEU A 173 0.13 7.37 -18.17
N LEU A 174 -0.06 7.99 -17.00
CA LEU A 174 1.03 8.58 -16.21
C LEU A 174 2.01 7.51 -15.71
N MET A 175 1.54 6.34 -15.27
CA MET A 175 2.41 5.23 -14.89
C MET A 175 3.17 4.64 -16.09
N GLN A 176 2.67 4.82 -17.31
CA GLN A 176 3.39 4.55 -18.57
C GLN A 176 4.30 5.71 -19.00
N ARG A 177 4.40 6.77 -18.20
CA ARG A 177 5.15 8.00 -18.48
C ARG A 177 4.69 8.74 -19.75
N LYS A 178 3.42 8.58 -20.14
CA LYS A 178 2.83 9.34 -21.23
C LYS A 178 2.39 10.72 -20.74
N ALA A 179 2.59 11.74 -21.58
CA ALA A 179 2.11 13.09 -21.30
C ALA A 179 0.59 13.16 -21.51
N VAL A 180 -0.11 13.77 -20.56
CA VAL A 180 -1.57 13.89 -20.55
C VAL A 180 -1.99 15.32 -20.27
N VAL A 181 -2.90 15.84 -21.09
CA VAL A 181 -3.67 17.06 -20.81
C VAL A 181 -5.09 16.64 -20.43
N LEU A 182 -5.50 16.91 -19.20
CA LEU A 182 -6.83 16.63 -18.69
C LEU A 182 -7.61 17.93 -18.54
N GLN A 183 -8.70 18.06 -19.30
CA GLN A 183 -9.67 19.13 -19.13
C GLN A 183 -10.75 18.71 -18.13
N VAL A 184 -11.00 19.55 -17.13
CA VAL A 184 -12.05 19.34 -16.12
C VAL A 184 -13.00 20.53 -16.02
N ALA A 185 -14.23 20.27 -15.56
CA ALA A 185 -15.22 21.31 -15.28
C ALA A 185 -15.03 21.96 -13.89
N GLY A 186 -14.35 21.27 -12.95
CA GLY A 186 -14.14 21.72 -11.57
C GLY A 186 -12.78 22.38 -11.35
N LEU A 187 -12.29 22.32 -10.10
CA LEU A 187 -11.03 22.91 -9.69
C LEU A 187 -9.84 22.05 -10.18
N PRO A 188 -8.98 22.56 -11.08
CA PRO A 188 -7.87 21.77 -11.63
C PRO A 188 -6.87 21.28 -10.58
N THR A 189 -6.66 22.06 -9.51
CA THR A 189 -5.71 21.73 -8.44
C THR A 189 -6.16 20.53 -7.63
N GLU A 190 -7.44 20.41 -7.32
CA GLU A 190 -8.00 19.28 -6.58
C GLU A 190 -7.88 17.99 -7.38
N GLU A 191 -8.25 18.04 -8.66
CA GLU A 191 -8.14 16.88 -9.55
C GLU A 191 -6.68 16.47 -9.76
N ALA A 192 -5.79 17.44 -9.96
CA ALA A 192 -4.36 17.17 -10.07
C ALA A 192 -3.78 16.52 -8.80
N GLU A 193 -4.21 16.94 -7.60
CA GLU A 193 -3.76 16.32 -6.36
C GLU A 193 -4.21 14.85 -6.26
N LEU A 194 -5.46 14.54 -6.59
CA LEU A 194 -5.97 13.15 -6.60
C LEU A 194 -5.19 12.26 -7.56
N LEU A 195 -4.94 12.75 -8.79
CA LEU A 195 -4.17 12.02 -9.80
C LEU A 195 -2.71 11.84 -9.40
N TRP A 196 -2.12 12.87 -8.79
CA TRP A 196 -0.76 12.80 -8.29
C TRP A 196 -0.63 11.77 -7.17
N MET A 197 -1.63 11.71 -6.27
CA MET A 197 -1.70 10.72 -5.19
C MET A 197 -1.89 9.28 -5.69
N ALA A 198 -2.43 9.07 -6.90
CA ALA A 198 -2.52 7.74 -7.51
C ALA A 198 -1.15 7.14 -7.87
N LEU A 199 -0.13 7.99 -8.07
CA LEU A 199 1.21 7.56 -8.46
C LEU A 199 2.01 7.16 -7.22
N PRO A 200 2.90 6.15 -7.30
CA PRO A 200 3.83 5.86 -6.22
C PRO A 200 4.83 7.01 -6.04
N GLY A 201 5.23 7.26 -4.79
CA GLY A 201 6.09 8.37 -4.37
C GLY A 201 7.35 8.55 -5.23
N PRO A 202 8.19 7.52 -5.37
CA PRO A 202 9.40 7.60 -6.21
C PRO A 202 9.15 7.97 -7.67
N LEU A 203 7.99 7.62 -8.24
CA LEU A 203 7.66 8.01 -9.61
C LEU A 203 7.41 9.52 -9.71
N ARG A 204 6.76 10.12 -8.70
CA ARG A 204 6.46 11.57 -8.63
C ARG A 204 7.72 12.43 -8.67
N LEU A 205 8.88 11.94 -8.21
CA LEU A 205 10.18 12.63 -8.33
C LEU A 205 10.65 12.80 -9.78
N THR A 206 10.21 11.91 -10.66
CA THR A 206 10.68 11.91 -12.06
C THR A 206 9.66 12.52 -13.02
N MET A 207 8.49 12.90 -12.49
CA MET A 207 7.39 13.44 -13.27
C MET A 207 7.26 14.93 -13.03
N SER A 208 6.62 15.58 -14.00
CA SER A 208 6.30 17.00 -13.95
C SER A 208 4.80 17.17 -14.13
N MET A 209 4.21 18.13 -13.43
CA MET A 209 2.80 18.44 -13.57
C MET A 209 2.51 19.93 -13.50
N SER A 210 1.37 20.33 -14.04
CA SER A 210 0.77 21.63 -13.80
C SER A 210 -0.74 21.53 -13.64
N ALA A 211 -1.31 22.46 -12.86
CA ALA A 211 -2.74 22.56 -12.62
C ALA A 211 -3.15 24.03 -12.64
N GLY A 212 -4.23 24.37 -13.33
CA GLY A 212 -4.73 25.75 -13.45
C GLY A 212 -3.91 26.62 -14.40
N LEU A 213 -2.91 26.06 -15.09
CA LEU A 213 -2.11 26.71 -16.12
C LEU A 213 -2.49 26.17 -17.50
N ARG A 214 -2.68 27.06 -18.47
CA ARG A 214 -2.92 26.72 -19.88
C ARG A 214 -1.76 25.89 -20.43
N TYR A 215 -2.11 24.89 -21.26
CA TYR A 215 -1.14 24.01 -21.89
C TYR A 215 -0.16 24.80 -22.78
N SER A 216 1.09 24.33 -22.84
CA SER A 216 2.12 24.91 -23.69
C SER A 216 3.20 23.89 -24.00
N ASN A 217 3.53 23.73 -25.28
CA ASN A 217 4.55 22.79 -25.77
C ASN A 217 5.95 23.11 -25.21
N THR A 218 6.22 24.37 -24.85
CA THR A 218 7.50 24.78 -24.24
C THR A 218 7.69 24.23 -22.82
N ARG A 219 6.59 24.01 -22.10
CA ARG A 219 6.50 23.50 -20.72
C ARG A 219 5.91 22.09 -20.72
N ALA A 220 6.47 21.19 -21.51
CA ALA A 220 5.96 19.82 -21.66
C ALA A 220 5.96 19.07 -20.31
N HIS A 221 4.86 19.20 -19.56
CA HIS A 221 4.60 18.48 -18.33
C HIS A 221 4.02 17.09 -18.64
N HIS A 222 4.23 16.13 -17.75
CA HIS A 222 3.62 14.80 -17.87
C HIS A 222 2.12 14.84 -17.58
N LEU A 223 1.69 15.67 -16.62
CA LEU A 223 0.28 15.90 -16.31
C LEU A 223 -0.02 17.39 -16.40
N VAL A 224 -1.00 17.78 -17.21
CA VAL A 224 -1.51 19.16 -17.25
C VAL A 224 -3.01 19.11 -17.00
N VAL A 225 -3.47 19.72 -15.92
CA VAL A 225 -4.91 19.81 -15.61
C VAL A 225 -5.39 21.24 -15.87
N VAL A 226 -6.31 21.39 -16.82
CA VAL A 226 -6.89 22.66 -17.24
C VAL A 226 -8.39 22.72 -16.91
N SER A 227 -8.91 23.93 -16.73
CA SER A 227 -10.36 24.18 -16.59
C SER A 227 -10.89 24.97 -17.77
N GLY A 228 -12.18 24.81 -18.04
CA GLY A 228 -12.87 25.49 -19.15
C GLY A 228 -12.69 24.79 -20.49
N ASP A 229 -13.42 25.24 -21.50
CA ASP A 229 -13.27 24.77 -22.88
C ASP A 229 -12.02 25.38 -23.51
N ASP A 230 -10.95 24.59 -23.55
CA ASP A 230 -9.67 25.02 -24.12
C ASP A 230 -9.44 24.30 -25.46
N ALA A 231 -10.21 24.71 -26.46
CA ALA A 231 -10.05 24.25 -27.85
C ALA A 231 -8.60 24.39 -28.35
N ARG A 232 -7.89 25.43 -27.86
CA ARG A 232 -6.48 25.65 -28.18
C ARG A 232 -5.58 24.60 -27.55
N SER A 233 -5.81 24.21 -26.30
CA SER A 233 -5.07 23.08 -25.69
C SER A 233 -5.27 21.80 -26.49
N ARG A 234 -6.48 21.53 -26.98
CA ARG A 234 -6.76 20.37 -27.83
C ARG A 234 -5.97 20.44 -29.14
N GLU A 235 -6.06 21.56 -29.86
CA GLU A 235 -5.33 21.79 -31.12
C GLU A 235 -3.81 21.66 -30.93
N LEU A 236 -3.26 22.19 -29.83
CA LEU A 236 -1.83 22.08 -29.52
C LEU A 236 -1.37 20.64 -29.22
N CYS A 237 -2.28 19.77 -28.76
CA CYS A 237 -1.99 18.36 -28.55
C CYS A 237 -2.05 17.55 -29.85
N GLU A 238 -2.75 18.03 -30.88
CA GLU A 238 -2.85 17.33 -32.16
C GLU A 238 -1.45 17.21 -32.80
N GLY A 239 -1.10 15.97 -33.19
CA GLY A 239 0.21 15.66 -33.77
C GLY A 239 1.38 15.64 -32.78
N GLN A 240 1.14 15.78 -31.47
CA GLN A 240 2.15 15.61 -30.43
C GLN A 240 2.04 14.24 -29.74
N GLU A 241 3.08 13.82 -29.02
CA GLU A 241 3.05 12.63 -28.15
C GLU A 241 2.28 12.88 -26.82
N THR A 242 1.32 13.81 -26.83
CA THR A 242 0.51 14.20 -25.66
C THR A 242 -0.93 13.77 -25.86
N THR A 243 -1.49 13.04 -24.90
CA THR A 243 -2.89 12.59 -24.93
C THR A 243 -3.80 13.65 -24.32
N PHE A 244 -4.75 14.16 -25.09
CA PHE A 244 -5.78 15.08 -24.60
C PHE A 244 -7.02 14.30 -24.14
N ILE A 245 -7.49 14.56 -22.92
CA ILE A 245 -8.66 13.92 -22.32
C ILE A 245 -9.62 15.00 -21.82
N ASP A 246 -10.86 14.95 -22.29
CA ASP A 246 -11.97 15.78 -21.80
C ASP A 246 -12.79 14.98 -20.79
N ALA A 247 -12.72 15.34 -19.50
CA ALA A 247 -13.40 14.61 -18.44
C ALA A 247 -14.93 14.69 -18.53
N ALA A 248 -15.49 15.68 -19.24
CA ALA A 248 -16.93 15.80 -19.45
C ALA A 248 -17.45 14.87 -20.55
N ARG A 249 -16.57 14.38 -21.42
CA ARG A 249 -16.94 13.41 -22.47
C ARG A 249 -16.76 12.01 -21.93
N SER A 250 -17.70 11.12 -22.27
CA SER A 250 -17.52 9.69 -22.03
C SER A 250 -16.28 9.22 -22.79
N VAL A 251 -15.23 8.87 -22.06
CA VAL A 251 -14.05 8.27 -22.65
C VAL A 251 -14.31 6.76 -22.70
N GLU A 252 -14.46 6.22 -23.91
CA GLU A 252 -14.37 4.78 -24.12
C GLU A 252 -12.94 4.35 -23.78
N THR A 253 -12.74 3.93 -22.55
CA THR A 253 -11.44 3.43 -22.08
C THR A 253 -11.47 1.92 -22.16
N ALA A 254 -10.48 1.35 -22.85
CA ALA A 254 -10.25 -0.07 -22.74
C ALA A 254 -9.99 -0.41 -21.26
N PRO A 255 -10.59 -1.50 -20.72
CA PRO A 255 -10.40 -1.87 -19.34
C PRO A 255 -8.92 -2.16 -19.07
N VAL A 256 -8.29 -1.30 -18.27
CA VAL A 256 -6.92 -1.47 -17.82
C VAL A 256 -6.91 -2.43 -16.63
N ARG A 257 -6.28 -3.59 -16.79
CA ARG A 257 -6.04 -4.54 -15.68
C ARG A 257 -4.76 -4.15 -14.94
N SER A 258 -4.91 -3.69 -13.70
CA SER A 258 -3.80 -3.36 -12.79
C SER A 258 -4.30 -3.37 -11.37
N GLU A 259 -3.71 -4.22 -10.54
CA GLU A 259 -4.04 -4.36 -9.11
C GLU A 259 -3.69 -3.08 -8.34
N TRP A 260 -2.66 -2.35 -8.77
CA TRP A 260 -2.36 -1.03 -8.21
C TRP A 260 -3.49 -0.04 -8.46
N LEU A 261 -3.97 0.04 -9.70
CA LEU A 261 -5.07 0.95 -10.04
C LEU A 261 -6.39 0.51 -9.38
N ASP A 262 -6.61 -0.79 -9.21
CA ASP A 262 -7.75 -1.33 -8.45
C ASP A 262 -7.70 -0.92 -6.97
N PHE A 263 -6.51 -0.95 -6.36
CA PHE A 263 -6.28 -0.40 -5.03
C PHE A 263 -6.60 1.09 -4.96
N VAL A 264 -6.05 1.91 -5.86
CA VAL A 264 -6.28 3.36 -5.91
C VAL A 264 -7.76 3.68 -6.07
N GLU A 265 -8.41 3.04 -7.03
CA GLU A 265 -9.84 3.21 -7.30
C GLU A 265 -10.71 2.85 -6.10
N ARG A 266 -10.35 1.78 -5.37
CA ARG A 266 -11.05 1.39 -4.13
C ARG A 266 -10.92 2.47 -3.07
N GLN A 267 -9.75 3.12 -2.92
CA GLN A 267 -9.60 4.21 -1.95
C GLN A 267 -10.43 5.43 -2.34
N TRP A 268 -10.46 5.80 -3.63
CA TRP A 268 -11.32 6.89 -4.12
C TRP A 268 -12.80 6.62 -3.86
N ARG A 269 -13.28 5.41 -4.16
CA ARG A 269 -14.69 5.03 -3.92
C ARG A 269 -15.10 5.06 -2.46
N ARG A 270 -14.16 4.82 -1.55
CA ARG A 270 -14.38 4.78 -0.10
C ARG A 270 -14.07 6.12 0.58
N ASP A 271 -13.73 7.15 -0.19
CA ASP A 271 -13.27 8.46 0.31
C ASP A 271 -12.11 8.35 1.33
N ARG A 272 -11.19 7.41 1.10
CA ARG A 272 -10.04 7.15 1.97
C ARG A 272 -8.77 7.80 1.44
N ILE A 273 -8.85 9.11 1.15
CA ILE A 273 -7.76 9.85 0.49
C ILE A 273 -6.51 9.97 1.38
N GLY A 274 -6.67 10.13 2.69
CA GLY A 274 -5.56 10.14 3.64
C GLY A 274 -4.77 8.81 3.64
N GLU A 275 -5.47 7.68 3.61
CA GLU A 275 -4.85 6.35 3.48
C GLU A 275 -4.13 6.19 2.14
N LEU A 276 -4.77 6.62 1.05
CA LEU A 276 -4.15 6.62 -0.27
C LEU A 276 -2.85 7.42 -0.27
N SER A 277 -2.87 8.67 0.22
CA SER A 277 -1.68 9.52 0.34
C SER A 277 -0.58 8.81 1.12
N ARG A 278 -0.90 8.30 2.32
CA ARG A 278 0.07 7.64 3.22
C ARG A 278 0.70 6.39 2.61
N ARG A 279 -0.09 5.55 1.93
CA ARG A 279 0.42 4.30 1.33
C ARG A 279 1.22 4.57 0.07
N THR A 280 0.79 5.54 -0.74
CA THR A 280 1.46 5.86 -2.00
C THR A 280 2.67 6.76 -1.83
N SER A 281 2.82 7.46 -0.70
CA SER A 281 3.98 8.30 -0.39
C SER A 281 5.22 7.52 0.09
N LEU A 282 5.12 6.19 0.23
CA LEU A 282 6.23 5.37 0.71
C LEU A 282 7.31 5.20 -0.37
N ALA A 283 8.57 5.09 0.05
CA ALA A 283 9.71 4.91 -0.83
C ALA A 283 9.82 3.45 -1.33
N PHE A 284 9.04 3.12 -2.36
CA PHE A 284 9.09 1.81 -3.03
C PHE A 284 10.47 1.55 -3.65
N SER A 285 10.97 0.33 -3.47
CA SER A 285 12.30 -0.06 -3.98
C SER A 285 12.31 -0.18 -5.51
N ASN A 286 11.18 -0.51 -6.12
CA ASN A 286 11.05 -0.68 -7.56
C ASN A 286 9.73 -0.08 -8.09
N PRO A 287 9.76 1.06 -8.81
CA PRO A 287 8.56 1.70 -9.37
C PRO A 287 8.06 1.06 -10.67
N ALA A 288 8.56 -0.12 -11.07
CA ALA A 288 8.06 -0.83 -12.24
C ALA A 288 6.61 -1.29 -12.06
N LEU A 289 5.81 -1.21 -13.13
CA LEU A 289 4.38 -1.56 -13.12
C LEU A 289 4.08 -2.93 -12.47
N ARG A 290 4.84 -3.97 -12.81
CA ARG A 290 4.64 -5.32 -12.25
C ARG A 290 4.86 -5.37 -10.73
N SER A 291 5.84 -4.63 -10.23
CA SER A 291 6.12 -4.53 -8.79
C SER A 291 5.01 -3.77 -8.09
N LEU A 292 4.49 -2.70 -8.70
CA LEU A 292 3.35 -1.95 -8.19
C LEU A 292 2.07 -2.79 -8.17
N ASP A 293 1.81 -3.63 -9.18
CA ASP A 293 0.67 -4.54 -9.16
C ASP A 293 0.76 -5.54 -8.01
N GLN A 294 1.94 -6.07 -7.72
CA GLN A 294 2.13 -6.94 -6.56
C GLN A 294 1.85 -6.22 -5.23
N VAL A 295 2.29 -4.95 -5.10
CA VAL A 295 1.98 -4.11 -3.94
C VAL A 295 0.49 -3.79 -3.85
N GLY A 296 -0.13 -3.43 -4.98
CA GLY A 296 -1.57 -3.18 -5.08
C GLY A 296 -2.38 -4.37 -4.60
N LYS A 297 -1.99 -5.58 -5.04
CA LYS A 297 -2.57 -6.84 -4.59
C LYS A 297 -2.46 -7.03 -3.08
N TRP A 298 -1.31 -6.72 -2.46
CA TRP A 298 -1.15 -6.80 -1.01
C TRP A 298 -2.02 -5.78 -0.27
N TYR A 299 -2.14 -4.56 -0.76
CA TYR A 299 -3.04 -3.57 -0.15
C TYR A 299 -4.52 -3.93 -0.29
N LEU A 300 -4.92 -4.46 -1.45
CA LEU A 300 -6.28 -4.97 -1.67
C LEU A 300 -6.58 -6.12 -0.71
N ALA A 301 -5.64 -7.05 -0.54
CA ALA A 301 -5.74 -8.14 0.42
C ALA A 301 -5.81 -7.62 1.86
N ALA A 302 -4.96 -6.65 2.24
CA ALA A 302 -4.96 -6.07 3.59
C ALA A 302 -6.32 -5.43 3.94
N ASP A 303 -6.92 -4.72 2.98
CA ASP A 303 -8.25 -4.13 3.14
C ASP A 303 -9.38 -5.18 3.18
N GLU A 304 -9.15 -6.39 2.65
CA GLU A 304 -10.11 -7.50 2.64
C GLU A 304 -10.09 -8.30 3.95
N VAL A 305 -8.94 -8.40 4.64
CA VAL A 305 -8.76 -9.21 5.87
C VAL A 305 -9.82 -8.91 6.93
N GLU A 306 -10.22 -7.65 7.10
CA GLU A 306 -11.19 -7.25 8.13
C GLU A 306 -12.58 -7.90 7.90
N GLN A 307 -12.95 -8.12 6.64
CA GLN A 307 -14.28 -8.57 6.22
C GLN A 307 -14.29 -10.06 5.79
N ALA A 308 -13.13 -10.67 5.61
CA ALA A 308 -13.00 -12.05 5.18
C ALA A 308 -13.47 -13.05 6.24
N ASP A 309 -14.15 -14.11 5.79
CA ASP A 309 -14.49 -15.27 6.61
C ASP A 309 -13.30 -16.25 6.74
N VAL A 310 -13.44 -17.28 7.57
CA VAL A 310 -12.37 -18.26 7.82
C VAL A 310 -11.88 -18.95 6.53
N PRO A 311 -12.74 -19.49 5.64
CA PRO A 311 -12.31 -20.03 4.36
C PRO A 311 -11.47 -19.05 3.54
N ARG A 312 -11.92 -17.80 3.41
CA ARG A 312 -11.20 -16.78 2.65
C ARG A 312 -9.88 -16.41 3.29
N LEU A 313 -9.83 -16.25 4.61
CA LEU A 313 -8.59 -15.97 5.35
C LEU A 313 -7.55 -17.08 5.18
N LEU A 314 -7.97 -18.35 5.18
CA LEU A 314 -7.08 -19.49 4.93
C LEU A 314 -6.58 -19.52 3.47
N ALA A 315 -7.45 -19.22 2.51
CA ALA A 315 -7.05 -19.09 1.10
C ALA A 315 -6.03 -17.95 0.90
N MET A 316 -6.27 -16.78 1.51
CA MET A 316 -5.32 -15.66 1.49
C MET A 316 -4.00 -16.02 2.17
N SER A 317 -4.04 -16.77 3.28
CA SER A 317 -2.84 -17.24 3.97
C SER A 317 -2.01 -18.17 3.08
N ALA A 318 -2.66 -19.09 2.35
CA ALA A 318 -2.02 -19.93 1.36
C ALA A 318 -1.37 -19.12 0.23
N GLU A 319 -1.99 -18.02 -0.16
CA GLU A 319 -1.48 -17.18 -1.24
C GLU A 319 -0.29 -16.32 -0.81
N PHE A 320 -0.34 -15.71 0.38
CA PHE A 320 0.59 -14.63 0.73
C PHE A 320 1.75 -15.04 1.64
N VAL A 321 1.59 -16.03 2.54
CA VAL A 321 2.56 -16.28 3.63
C VAL A 321 3.96 -16.67 3.13
N ASP A 322 4.06 -17.40 2.02
CA ASP A 322 5.35 -17.86 1.47
C ASP A 322 5.98 -16.91 0.47
N LEU A 323 5.33 -15.78 0.18
CA LEU A 323 5.93 -14.80 -0.72
C LEU A 323 7.15 -14.18 -0.04
N ALA A 324 8.27 -14.12 -0.77
CA ALA A 324 9.45 -13.38 -0.37
C ALA A 324 9.35 -11.96 -0.97
N PRO A 325 8.88 -10.95 -0.22
CA PRO A 325 8.79 -9.60 -0.73
C PRO A 325 10.18 -9.04 -1.02
N ALA A 326 10.25 -8.07 -1.94
CA ALA A 326 11.42 -7.22 -2.05
C ALA A 326 11.72 -6.56 -0.69
N GLY A 327 12.99 -6.22 -0.43
CA GLY A 327 13.37 -5.49 0.78
C GLY A 327 12.74 -4.10 0.84
N GLY A 328 12.90 -3.40 1.97
CA GLY A 328 12.32 -2.07 2.16
C GLY A 328 10.83 -2.13 2.48
N ILE A 329 10.04 -1.21 1.91
CA ILE A 329 8.64 -1.04 2.29
C ILE A 329 7.76 -2.22 1.88
N GLU A 330 8.10 -2.90 0.78
CA GLU A 330 7.40 -4.08 0.29
C GLU A 330 7.37 -5.18 1.37
N ARG A 331 8.49 -5.37 2.07
CA ARG A 331 8.59 -6.29 3.21
C ARG A 331 7.69 -5.86 4.37
N ASP A 332 7.64 -4.58 4.68
CA ASP A 332 6.83 -4.06 5.79
C ASP A 332 5.33 -4.16 5.51
N ILE A 333 4.91 -3.98 4.26
CA ILE A 333 3.52 -4.15 3.82
C ILE A 333 3.12 -5.62 3.93
N HIS A 334 3.96 -6.52 3.40
CA HIS A 334 3.74 -7.96 3.44
C HIS A 334 3.73 -8.51 4.88
N ALA A 335 4.65 -8.05 5.73
CA ALA A 335 4.70 -8.43 7.14
C ALA A 335 3.42 -8.01 7.88
N ARG A 336 2.94 -6.78 7.65
CA ARG A 336 1.68 -6.28 8.23
C ARG A 336 0.47 -7.07 7.74
N LEU A 337 0.39 -7.38 6.44
CA LEU A 337 -0.66 -8.24 5.89
C LEU A 337 -0.67 -9.61 6.57
N THR A 338 0.50 -10.24 6.68
CA THR A 338 0.67 -11.56 7.30
C THR A 338 0.29 -11.52 8.78
N GLN A 339 0.71 -10.49 9.51
CA GLN A 339 0.32 -10.29 10.91
C GLN A 339 -1.20 -10.12 11.07
N ASN A 340 -1.83 -9.30 10.22
CA ASN A 340 -3.27 -9.07 10.27
C ASN A 340 -4.06 -10.35 9.96
N LEU A 341 -3.63 -11.13 8.96
CA LEU A 341 -4.21 -12.45 8.65
C LEU A 341 -4.13 -13.40 9.86
N GLN A 342 -2.95 -13.51 10.48
CA GLN A 342 -2.74 -14.36 11.64
C GLN A 342 -3.63 -13.94 12.80
N GLN A 343 -3.64 -12.64 13.12
CA GLN A 343 -4.44 -12.10 14.22
C GLN A 343 -5.93 -12.30 13.98
N ARG A 344 -6.40 -12.10 12.74
CA ARG A 344 -7.81 -12.31 12.40
C ARG A 344 -8.21 -13.78 12.51
N LEU A 345 -7.36 -14.71 12.07
CA LEU A 345 -7.58 -16.15 12.25
C LEU A 345 -7.59 -16.55 13.73
N ILE A 346 -6.64 -16.06 14.54
CA ILE A 346 -6.60 -16.30 15.99
C ILE A 346 -7.91 -15.83 16.63
N THR A 347 -8.34 -14.61 16.34
CA THR A 347 -9.57 -14.05 16.93
C THR A 347 -10.81 -14.81 16.48
N THR A 348 -10.92 -15.16 15.20
CA THR A 348 -12.13 -15.78 14.64
C THR A 348 -12.24 -17.24 15.06
N LEU A 349 -11.22 -18.07 14.77
CA LEU A 349 -11.21 -19.49 15.18
C LEU A 349 -11.10 -19.66 16.70
N GLY A 350 -10.39 -18.76 17.37
CA GLY A 350 -10.30 -18.72 18.83
C GLY A 350 -11.62 -18.35 19.53
N ALA A 351 -12.60 -17.80 18.80
CA ALA A 351 -13.98 -17.59 19.27
C ALA A 351 -15.01 -18.57 18.66
N GLY A 352 -14.68 -19.26 17.56
CA GLY A 352 -15.55 -20.18 16.82
C GLY A 352 -16.00 -21.44 17.59
N SER A 353 -16.98 -22.17 17.06
CA SER A 353 -17.46 -23.42 17.68
C SER A 353 -16.47 -24.59 17.47
N LEU A 354 -16.67 -25.72 18.18
CA LEU A 354 -15.92 -26.96 17.91
C LEU A 354 -16.05 -27.37 16.44
N GLU A 355 -17.28 -27.39 15.91
CA GLU A 355 -17.56 -27.78 14.53
C GLU A 355 -16.84 -26.87 13.53
N GLU A 356 -16.80 -25.56 13.81
CA GLU A 356 -16.12 -24.58 12.95
C GLU A 356 -14.60 -24.79 12.93
N ILE A 357 -13.99 -25.06 14.09
CA ILE A 357 -12.55 -25.35 14.17
C ILE A 357 -12.24 -26.65 13.42
N GLU A 358 -13.01 -27.71 13.65
CA GLU A 358 -12.82 -29.01 12.98
C GLU A 358 -12.98 -28.91 11.47
N ARG A 359 -14.00 -28.18 11.00
CA ARG A 359 -14.28 -27.94 9.57
C ARG A 359 -13.09 -27.33 8.85
N HIS A 360 -12.35 -26.44 9.51
CA HIS A 360 -11.25 -25.68 8.90
C HIS A 360 -9.85 -26.21 9.27
N TRP A 361 -9.77 -27.22 10.11
CA TRP A 361 -8.51 -27.74 10.63
C TRP A 361 -7.61 -28.37 9.56
N SER A 362 -8.20 -29.08 8.58
CA SER A 362 -7.45 -29.70 7.49
C SER A 362 -6.68 -28.67 6.66
N SER A 363 -7.33 -27.54 6.33
CA SER A 363 -6.69 -26.43 5.63
C SER A 363 -5.58 -25.78 6.46
N LEU A 364 -5.81 -25.54 7.76
CA LEU A 364 -4.80 -24.96 8.65
C LEU A 364 -3.57 -25.88 8.80
N SER A 365 -3.80 -27.18 9.02
CA SER A 365 -2.72 -28.16 9.13
C SER A 365 -2.01 -28.42 7.79
N GLY A 366 -2.70 -28.24 6.66
CA GLY A 366 -2.10 -28.26 5.33
C GLY A 366 -1.12 -27.10 5.14
N LEU A 367 -1.50 -25.89 5.57
CA LEU A 367 -0.61 -24.73 5.58
C LEU A 367 0.60 -24.96 6.47
N TRP A 368 0.39 -25.41 7.71
CA TRP A 368 1.46 -25.75 8.66
C TRP A 368 2.58 -26.60 8.04
N LYS A 369 2.22 -27.57 7.21
CA LYS A 369 3.16 -28.53 6.60
C LYS A 369 3.88 -27.99 5.36
N ARG A 370 3.47 -26.84 4.82
CA ARG A 370 3.90 -26.40 3.49
C ARG A 370 5.32 -25.83 3.47
N SER A 371 5.68 -25.05 4.47
CA SER A 371 6.95 -24.33 4.53
C SER A 371 7.26 -23.88 5.96
N ARG A 372 8.50 -23.43 6.20
CA ARG A 372 8.89 -22.81 7.48
C ARG A 372 8.14 -21.50 7.77
N SER A 373 7.85 -20.69 6.75
CA SER A 373 7.09 -19.44 6.93
C SER A 373 5.64 -19.72 7.29
N CYS A 374 5.03 -20.72 6.63
CA CYS A 374 3.69 -21.17 6.95
C CYS A 374 3.62 -21.82 8.33
N GLU A 375 4.63 -22.59 8.76
CA GLU A 375 4.75 -23.11 10.12
C GLU A 375 4.74 -21.98 11.16
N ALA A 376 5.64 -21.00 11.01
CA ALA A 376 5.71 -19.85 11.91
C ALA A 376 4.42 -19.03 11.95
N PHE A 377 3.74 -18.89 10.80
CA PHE A 377 2.45 -18.22 10.70
C PHE A 377 1.30 -19.01 11.34
N THR A 378 1.21 -20.31 11.09
CA THR A 378 0.07 -21.11 11.55
C THR A 378 0.20 -21.57 13.00
N TRP A 379 1.41 -21.62 13.58
CA TRP A 379 1.61 -22.05 14.97
C TRP A 379 0.69 -21.35 15.96
N PRO A 380 0.63 -20.00 16.00
CA PRO A 380 -0.12 -19.31 17.04
C PRO A 380 -1.64 -19.49 16.88
N VAL A 381 -2.10 -19.68 15.63
CA VAL A 381 -3.49 -20.01 15.31
C VAL A 381 -3.82 -21.42 15.81
N ALA A 382 -3.01 -22.42 15.43
CA ALA A 382 -3.20 -23.82 15.79
C ALA A 382 -3.14 -24.03 17.31
N ARG A 383 -2.17 -23.40 17.97
CA ARG A 383 -2.02 -23.38 19.43
C ARG A 383 -3.26 -22.85 20.13
N THR A 384 -3.76 -21.68 19.71
CA THR A 384 -4.97 -21.08 20.30
C THR A 384 -6.18 -22.01 20.16
N CYS A 385 -6.38 -22.59 18.97
CA CYS A 385 -7.49 -23.51 18.71
C CYS A 385 -7.40 -24.77 19.59
N ILE A 386 -6.25 -25.44 19.60
CA ILE A 386 -6.05 -26.68 20.35
C ILE A 386 -6.19 -26.46 21.86
N LEU A 387 -5.62 -25.38 22.41
CA LEU A 387 -5.70 -25.13 23.86
C LEU A 387 -7.15 -24.87 24.29
N ARG A 388 -7.92 -24.12 23.49
CA ARG A 388 -9.34 -23.90 23.74
C ARG A 388 -10.15 -25.19 23.61
N LEU A 389 -9.90 -25.97 22.57
CA LEU A 389 -10.55 -27.28 22.41
C LEU A 389 -10.20 -28.22 23.54
N ALA A 390 -9.00 -28.16 24.11
CA ALA A 390 -8.62 -29.02 25.22
C ALA A 390 -9.40 -28.70 26.49
N ASP A 391 -10.04 -27.53 26.59
CA ASP A 391 -10.94 -27.17 27.68
C ASP A 391 -12.41 -27.55 27.37
N LEU A 392 -12.82 -27.57 26.09
CA LEU A 392 -14.20 -27.85 25.66
C LEU A 392 -14.45 -29.34 25.32
N SER A 393 -13.51 -29.96 24.64
CA SER A 393 -13.55 -31.34 24.14
C SER A 393 -12.13 -31.91 24.07
N PRO A 394 -11.61 -32.46 25.18
CA PRO A 394 -10.25 -32.98 25.26
C PRO A 394 -9.93 -34.05 24.20
N LEU A 395 -10.89 -34.91 23.86
CA LEU A 395 -10.77 -35.90 22.78
C LEU A 395 -10.53 -35.25 21.43
N SER A 396 -11.34 -34.25 21.06
CA SER A 396 -11.20 -33.54 19.79
C SER A 396 -9.86 -32.78 19.73
N ALA A 397 -9.45 -32.13 20.82
CA ALA A 397 -8.16 -31.47 20.91
C ALA A 397 -6.99 -32.43 20.69
N ALA A 398 -7.00 -33.60 21.35
CA ALA A 398 -5.98 -34.62 21.19
C ALA A 398 -5.93 -35.16 19.76
N ARG A 399 -7.09 -35.37 19.13
CA ARG A 399 -7.21 -35.80 17.73
C ARG A 399 -6.65 -34.77 16.76
N LEU A 400 -7.01 -33.49 16.90
CA LEU A 400 -6.51 -32.43 16.01
C LEU A 400 -5.00 -32.20 16.21
N ALA A 401 -4.53 -32.23 17.45
CA ALA A 401 -3.12 -32.08 17.78
C ALA A 401 -2.21 -33.15 17.12
N LEU A 402 -2.71 -34.37 16.88
CA LEU A 402 -1.97 -35.40 16.13
C LEU A 402 -1.54 -34.93 14.74
N SER A 403 -2.41 -34.21 14.04
CA SER A 403 -2.14 -33.79 12.65
C SER A 403 -0.96 -32.82 12.51
N ILE A 404 -0.56 -32.16 13.61
CA ILE A 404 0.57 -31.24 13.72
C ILE A 404 1.63 -31.73 14.71
N ALA A 405 1.49 -32.95 15.24
CA ALA A 405 2.37 -33.50 16.27
C ALA A 405 3.77 -33.78 15.75
N LYS A 406 3.87 -34.13 14.46
CA LYS A 406 5.15 -34.16 13.73
C LYS A 406 5.36 -32.79 13.10
N ALA A 407 6.33 -32.05 13.62
CA ALA A 407 6.77 -30.81 12.98
C ALA A 407 7.34 -31.13 11.59
N PRO A 408 7.23 -30.20 10.62
CA PRO A 408 7.83 -30.37 9.30
C PRO A 408 9.36 -30.46 9.41
N ASP A 409 10.01 -31.12 8.45
CA ASP A 409 11.48 -31.28 8.42
C ASP A 409 12.24 -29.96 8.17
N HIS A 410 11.54 -28.82 8.08
CA HIS A 410 12.09 -27.53 7.66
C HIS A 410 12.84 -26.74 8.76
N GLY A 411 13.18 -27.39 9.88
CA GLY A 411 14.36 -27.00 10.68
C GLY A 411 14.15 -26.09 11.88
N GLY A 412 12.99 -26.15 12.56
CA GLY A 412 12.89 -25.62 13.92
C GLY A 412 11.49 -25.70 14.49
N ARG A 413 11.26 -26.66 15.41
CA ARG A 413 10.03 -26.71 16.19
C ARG A 413 9.86 -25.39 16.96
N PRO A 414 8.65 -24.81 17.05
CA PRO A 414 8.40 -23.75 18.00
C PRO A 414 8.82 -24.17 19.40
N ALA A 415 9.43 -23.27 20.15
CA ALA A 415 10.00 -23.58 21.47
C ALA A 415 8.97 -24.15 22.46
N ASP A 416 7.69 -23.79 22.29
CA ASP A 416 6.58 -24.24 23.13
C ASP A 416 5.73 -25.35 22.49
N HIS A 417 6.10 -25.88 21.32
CA HIS A 417 5.33 -26.91 20.61
C HIS A 417 5.09 -28.14 21.47
N ASP A 418 6.16 -28.75 21.97
CA ASP A 418 6.07 -29.95 22.82
C ASP A 418 5.36 -29.66 24.15
N LEU A 419 5.51 -28.46 24.72
CA LEU A 419 4.81 -28.06 25.95
C LEU A 419 3.29 -28.01 25.74
N VAL A 420 2.83 -27.48 24.60
CA VAL A 420 1.40 -27.42 24.27
C VAL A 420 0.86 -28.83 24.07
N LEU A 421 1.56 -29.70 23.35
CA LEU A 421 1.14 -31.09 23.15
C LEU A 421 1.03 -31.86 24.48
N VAL A 422 2.02 -31.71 25.37
CA VAL A 422 1.98 -32.28 26.72
C VAL A 422 0.76 -31.78 27.50
N GLY A 423 0.46 -30.48 27.45
CA GLY A 423 -0.70 -29.90 28.11
C GLY A 423 -2.02 -30.49 27.62
N VAL A 424 -2.16 -30.67 26.31
CA VAL A 424 -3.34 -31.29 25.68
C VAL A 424 -3.50 -32.74 26.12
N LEU A 425 -2.42 -33.51 26.06
CA LEU A 425 -2.43 -34.93 26.45
C LEU A 425 -2.77 -35.12 27.93
N ARG A 426 -2.29 -34.23 28.81
CA ARG A 426 -2.65 -34.26 30.24
C ARG A 426 -4.13 -34.00 30.47
N ARG A 427 -4.72 -33.02 29.77
CA ARG A 427 -6.17 -32.74 29.86
C ARG A 427 -7.00 -33.89 29.30
N PHE A 428 -6.56 -34.46 28.18
CA PHE A 428 -7.18 -35.65 27.59
C PHE A 428 -7.14 -36.84 28.55
N ASP A 429 -5.98 -37.18 29.12
CA ASP A 429 -5.82 -38.27 30.09
C ASP A 429 -6.66 -38.05 31.37
N ALA A 430 -6.71 -36.81 31.88
CA ALA A 430 -7.56 -36.49 33.02
C ALA A 430 -9.06 -36.69 32.69
N TRP A 431 -9.49 -36.30 31.49
CA TRP A 431 -10.87 -36.45 31.04
C TRP A 431 -11.26 -37.92 30.80
N THR A 432 -10.37 -38.75 30.23
CA THR A 432 -10.65 -40.18 30.00
C THR A 432 -10.84 -40.94 31.31
N ARG A 433 -10.09 -40.61 32.37
CA ARG A 433 -10.27 -41.20 33.71
C ARG A 433 -11.61 -40.89 34.37
N LEU A 434 -12.26 -39.81 33.96
CA LEU A 434 -13.58 -39.42 34.46
C LEU A 434 -14.73 -40.05 33.68
N GLN A 435 -14.46 -40.74 32.58
CA GLN A 435 -15.48 -41.49 31.85
C GLN A 435 -15.74 -42.82 32.58
N GLU A 436 -16.90 -42.94 33.24
CA GLU A 436 -17.36 -44.19 33.83
C GLU A 436 -18.02 -45.06 32.75
N GLY A 437 -17.64 -46.34 32.64
CA GLY A 437 -18.23 -47.32 31.71
C GLY A 437 -17.26 -47.89 30.67
N ASP A 438 -17.81 -48.57 29.65
CA ASP A 438 -17.02 -49.14 28.57
C ASP A 438 -16.24 -48.04 27.82
N PRO A 439 -14.95 -48.26 27.50
CA PRO A 439 -14.12 -47.24 26.88
C PRO A 439 -14.68 -46.85 25.52
N ASN A 440 -14.84 -45.55 25.29
CA ASN A 440 -15.21 -45.03 23.98
C ASN A 440 -14.13 -45.46 22.96
N PRO A 441 -14.49 -46.17 21.87
CA PRO A 441 -13.51 -46.68 20.89
C PRO A 441 -12.66 -45.57 20.23
N ASP A 442 -13.17 -44.34 20.19
CA ASP A 442 -12.41 -43.18 19.71
C ASP A 442 -11.21 -42.85 20.63
N ILE A 443 -11.34 -43.09 21.95
CA ILE A 443 -10.25 -42.90 22.91
C ILE A 443 -9.12 -43.86 22.60
N GLU A 444 -9.43 -45.15 22.41
CA GLU A 444 -8.44 -46.18 22.12
C GLU A 444 -7.70 -45.88 20.81
N THR A 445 -8.47 -45.46 19.79
CA THR A 445 -7.93 -45.07 18.49
C THR A 445 -6.96 -43.90 18.62
N VAL A 446 -7.35 -42.82 19.31
CA VAL A 446 -6.51 -41.62 19.49
C VAL A 446 -5.25 -41.96 20.32
N VAL A 447 -5.37 -42.74 21.39
CA VAL A 447 -4.22 -43.18 22.20
C VAL A 447 -3.25 -44.01 21.37
N GLY A 448 -3.75 -44.96 20.57
CA GLY A 448 -2.94 -45.77 19.66
C GLY A 448 -2.17 -44.92 18.65
N MET A 449 -2.84 -43.93 18.05
CA MET A 449 -2.20 -42.98 17.13
C MET A 449 -1.10 -42.16 17.80
N TRP A 450 -1.30 -41.67 19.02
CA TRP A 450 -0.28 -40.91 19.76
C TRP A 450 0.94 -41.77 20.10
N ARG A 451 0.74 -43.00 20.58
CA ARG A 451 1.84 -43.95 20.86
C ARG A 451 2.66 -44.24 19.62
N HIS A 452 2.00 -44.38 18.46
CA HIS A 452 2.68 -44.62 17.20
C HIS A 452 3.42 -43.39 16.67
N GLN A 453 2.79 -42.20 16.69
CA GLN A 453 3.35 -41.00 16.06
C GLN A 453 4.37 -40.24 16.93
N ARG A 454 4.20 -40.28 18.26
CA ARG A 454 5.02 -39.58 19.27
C ARG A 454 5.26 -40.51 20.47
N PRO A 455 6.06 -41.58 20.31
CA PRO A 455 6.35 -42.52 21.38
C PRO A 455 7.02 -41.86 22.60
N ASP A 456 7.69 -40.73 22.38
CA ASP A 456 8.28 -39.88 23.42
C ASP A 456 7.23 -39.27 24.36
N LEU A 457 6.00 -39.06 23.89
CA LEU A 457 4.89 -38.51 24.68
C LEU A 457 3.94 -39.59 25.22
N ALA A 458 4.11 -40.85 24.80
CA ALA A 458 3.30 -41.98 25.23
C ALA A 458 3.19 -42.16 26.75
N PRO A 459 4.25 -41.92 27.57
CA PRO A 459 4.17 -42.09 29.03
C PRO A 459 3.16 -41.17 29.74
N ILE A 460 2.67 -40.13 29.07
CA ILE A 460 1.66 -39.22 29.62
C ILE A 460 0.27 -39.88 29.62
N LEU A 461 0.03 -40.83 28.72
CA LEU A 461 -1.25 -41.52 28.56
C LEU A 461 -1.30 -42.76 29.47
N SER A 462 -1.97 -42.61 30.60
CA SER A 462 -2.16 -43.66 31.61
C SER A 462 -3.19 -44.72 31.20
N PHE A 463 -3.96 -44.46 30.14
CA PHE A 463 -4.94 -45.38 29.59
C PHE A 463 -4.26 -46.68 29.14
N ALA A 464 -4.37 -47.74 29.95
CA ALA A 464 -4.03 -49.08 29.54
C ALA A 464 -5.17 -49.58 28.63
N PRO A 465 -4.90 -50.00 27.39
CA PRO A 465 -5.93 -50.67 26.61
C PRO A 465 -6.41 -51.88 27.44
N PRO A 466 -7.71 -52.22 27.42
CA PRO A 466 -8.17 -53.46 28.02
C PRO A 466 -7.22 -54.55 27.53
N ALA A 467 -6.62 -55.29 28.47
CA ALA A 467 -5.64 -56.32 28.14
C ALA A 467 -6.30 -57.17 27.07
N ALA A 468 -5.80 -57.06 25.83
CA ALA A 468 -6.41 -57.75 24.70
C ALA A 468 -6.52 -59.20 25.16
N GLU A 469 -7.76 -59.67 25.38
CA GLU A 469 -7.99 -61.07 25.69
C GLU A 469 -7.25 -61.80 24.60
N ALA A 470 -6.15 -62.45 24.99
CA ALA A 470 -5.18 -62.95 24.05
C ALA A 470 -5.99 -63.76 23.05
N SER A 471 -6.06 -63.27 21.81
CA SER A 471 -6.75 -64.01 20.75
C SER A 471 -6.17 -65.42 20.84
N PRO A 472 -7.02 -66.45 21.05
CA PRO A 472 -6.53 -67.79 21.31
C PRO A 472 -5.51 -68.11 20.22
N PRO A 473 -4.35 -68.69 20.59
CA PRO A 473 -3.30 -68.96 19.63
C PRO A 473 -3.92 -69.64 18.41
N PRO A 474 -3.56 -69.23 17.18
CA PRO A 474 -4.12 -69.83 15.98
C PRO A 474 -4.01 -71.33 16.11
N THR A 475 -5.16 -71.99 16.18
CA THR A 475 -5.22 -73.43 16.40
C THR A 475 -4.52 -74.06 15.20
N THR A 476 -3.55 -74.92 15.48
CA THR A 476 -2.65 -75.59 14.52
C THR A 476 -3.40 -76.63 13.67
N ALA A 477 -4.50 -76.23 13.04
CA ALA A 477 -5.34 -77.07 12.19
C ALA A 477 -5.78 -76.26 10.97
N ASP A 478 -4.82 -75.95 10.10
CA ASP A 478 -4.99 -75.93 8.63
C ASP A 478 -3.64 -75.57 7.98
N ALA A 479 -2.68 -76.47 8.15
CA ALA A 479 -1.54 -76.60 7.26
C ALA A 479 -1.90 -77.60 6.14
N ILE A 480 -2.77 -77.19 5.22
CA ILE A 480 -2.98 -77.91 3.95
C ILE A 480 -2.18 -77.20 2.86
N LEU A 481 -1.04 -77.82 2.55
CA LEU A 481 -0.44 -78.02 1.23
C LEU A 481 -1.11 -77.26 0.06
N LEU A 482 -0.44 -76.22 -0.44
CA LEU A 482 -0.39 -75.97 -1.88
C LEU A 482 1.05 -75.60 -2.28
N CYS A 483 1.74 -76.57 -2.89
CA CYS A 483 2.93 -76.36 -3.69
C CYS A 483 2.62 -75.47 -4.91
N PRO A 484 3.50 -74.54 -5.31
CA PRO A 484 3.55 -74.08 -6.69
C PRO A 484 4.50 -74.99 -7.50
N PRO A 485 4.12 -75.40 -8.73
CA PRO A 485 5.05 -76.08 -9.62
C PRO A 485 6.07 -75.09 -10.19
N SER A 486 7.23 -75.67 -10.44
CA SER A 486 8.47 -75.11 -10.96
C SER A 486 8.36 -74.52 -12.38
N SER A 487 9.04 -73.38 -12.56
CA SER A 487 9.91 -73.00 -13.68
C SER A 487 9.39 -73.06 -15.13
N GLY A 488 9.39 -71.90 -15.78
CA GLY A 488 9.48 -71.73 -17.23
C GLY A 488 9.98 -70.31 -17.57
N VAL A 489 11.13 -70.27 -18.27
CA VAL A 489 11.87 -69.17 -18.92
C VAL A 489 11.13 -67.86 -19.15
#